data_AF-A0A6N3AY73-F1
#
_entry.id   AF-A0A6N3AY73-F1
#
_cell.length_a   1.000
_cell.length_b   1.000
_cell.length_c   1.000
_cell.angle_alpha   90.00
_cell.angle_beta   90.00
_cell.angle_gamma   90.00
#
_symmetry.space_group_name_H-M   'P 1'
#
loop_
_entity.id
_entity.type
_entity.pdbx_description
1 polymer ?
#
loop_
_entity_poly.entity_id
_entity_poly.type
_entity_poly.pdbx_seq_one_letter_code
_entity_poly.pdbx_strand_id
1 'polypeptide(L)'
;MGKIILGVLVVLFIAAMFFFKIYLNLNTKELSPNEKILNGNADKKALVLYQKSKHDTATNITMALAEELNENGYTVVINHPSSELNYNVEDYELLVFGSAVYMGTVSEPLQKYMDNAPLEGKDVIVYSVGGSLDEKQELELLKDKASRAKSVKGIKVSKGQEDVMKSFIKKCINK
;
A
#
# COMPACT_ATOMS: atom_id res chain seq x y z
N MET A 1 47.03 7.63 10.88
CA MET A 1 46.13 6.58 10.34
C MET A 1 44.88 6.37 11.20
N GLY A 2 45.00 6.07 12.50
CA GLY A 2 43.83 5.85 13.39
C GLY A 2 42.81 7.01 13.49
N LYS A 3 43.27 8.27 13.54
CA LYS A 3 42.37 9.45 13.57
C LYS A 3 41.59 9.66 12.26
N ILE A 4 42.17 9.28 11.13
CA ILE A 4 41.53 9.37 9.81
C ILE A 4 40.46 8.27 9.69
N ILE A 5 40.81 7.04 10.07
CA ILE A 5 39.86 5.91 10.11
C ILE A 5 38.69 6.23 11.04
N LEU A 6 38.96 6.76 12.24
CA LEU A 6 37.91 7.17 13.17
C LEU A 6 37.01 8.27 12.58
N GLY A 7 37.60 9.28 11.93
CA GLY A 7 36.83 10.31 11.24
C GLY A 7 35.91 9.76 10.15
N VAL A 8 36.42 8.84 9.32
CA VAL A 8 35.62 8.18 8.27
C VAL A 8 34.48 7.35 8.88
N LEU A 9 34.73 6.59 9.94
CA LEU A 9 33.70 5.80 10.61
C LEU A 9 32.59 6.68 11.21
N VAL A 10 32.94 7.81 11.80
CA VAL A 10 31.94 8.77 12.34
C VAL A 10 31.07 9.33 11.20
N VAL A 11 31.64 9.69 10.07
CA VAL A 11 30.88 10.19 8.91
C VAL A 11 29.93 9.11 8.36
N LEU A 12 30.40 7.87 8.23
CA LEU A 12 29.57 6.74 7.78
C LEU A 12 28.42 6.47 8.75
N PHE A 13 28.69 6.53 10.06
CA PHE A 13 27.67 6.35 11.08
C PHE A 13 26.58 7.43 11.00
N ILE A 14 26.97 8.69 10.88
CA ILE A 14 26.03 9.81 10.71
C ILE A 14 25.19 9.63 9.43
N ALA A 15 25.83 9.26 8.32
CA ALA A 15 25.12 8.99 7.07
C ALA A 15 24.10 7.84 7.22
N ALA A 16 24.47 6.76 7.90
CA ALA A 16 23.59 5.64 8.19
C ALA A 16 22.40 6.07 9.09
N MET A 17 22.62 6.91 10.09
CA MET A 17 21.55 7.46 10.93
C MET A 17 20.56 8.30 10.12
N PHE A 18 21.05 9.18 9.25
CA PHE A 18 20.18 9.98 8.37
C PHE A 18 19.40 9.11 7.41
N PHE A 19 20.05 8.11 6.80
CA PHE A 19 19.38 7.11 5.98
C PHE A 19 18.25 6.44 6.78
N PHE A 20 18.56 5.87 7.94
CA PHE A 20 17.58 5.16 8.76
C PHE A 20 16.40 6.05 9.15
N LYS A 21 16.66 7.29 9.58
CA LYS A 21 15.63 8.29 9.93
C LYS A 21 14.70 8.58 8.76
N ILE A 22 15.23 8.75 7.55
CA ILE A 22 14.42 9.04 6.35
C ILE A 22 13.49 7.87 6.04
N TYR A 23 14.02 6.64 5.99
CA TYR A 23 13.24 5.46 5.62
C TYR A 23 12.25 5.05 6.71
N LEU A 24 12.59 5.23 7.99
CA LEU A 24 11.64 5.07 9.09
C LEU A 24 10.49 6.08 8.96
N ASN A 25 10.80 7.35 8.73
CA ASN A 25 9.79 8.39 8.56
C ASN A 25 8.86 8.12 7.35
N LEU A 26 9.36 7.53 6.25
CA LEU A 26 8.49 7.14 5.13
C LEU A 26 7.49 6.02 5.50
N ASN A 27 7.87 5.17 6.47
CA ASN A 27 7.04 4.07 6.93
C ASN A 27 6.03 4.48 8.01
N THR A 28 6.39 5.42 8.88
CA THR A 28 5.57 5.80 10.05
C THR A 28 4.74 7.06 9.82
N LYS A 29 5.16 7.94 8.89
CA LYS A 29 4.47 9.20 8.65
C LYS A 29 3.11 8.98 8.02
N GLU A 30 2.09 9.41 8.74
CA GLU A 30 0.75 9.60 8.23
C GLU A 30 0.73 10.74 7.21
N LEU A 31 0.07 10.50 6.08
CA LEU A 31 -0.10 11.50 5.03
C LEU A 31 -1.50 12.09 5.17
N SER A 32 -1.61 13.41 4.99
CA SER A 32 -2.93 14.04 4.90
C SER A 32 -3.76 13.38 3.79
N PRO A 33 -5.09 13.26 3.98
CA PRO A 33 -5.98 12.79 2.94
C PRO A 33 -5.80 13.59 1.65
N ASN A 34 -5.79 12.89 0.52
CA ASN A 34 -5.71 13.43 -0.81
C ASN A 34 -6.56 12.56 -1.73
N GLU A 35 -7.88 12.73 -1.60
CA GLU A 35 -8.85 11.91 -2.31
C GLU A 35 -8.77 12.12 -3.83
N LYS A 36 -8.76 11.02 -4.57
CA LYS A 36 -8.96 10.98 -6.01
C LYS A 36 -10.05 9.99 -6.35
N ILE A 37 -10.99 10.40 -7.20
CA ILE A 37 -12.09 9.55 -7.65
C ILE A 37 -11.94 9.28 -9.15
N LEU A 38 -11.97 7.99 -9.52
CA LEU A 38 -12.17 7.54 -10.89
C LEU A 38 -13.63 7.10 -11.02
N ASN A 39 -14.45 7.85 -11.75
CA ASN A 39 -15.88 7.54 -11.88
C ASN A 39 -16.08 6.31 -12.77
N GLY A 40 -16.76 5.30 -12.23
CA GLY A 40 -17.18 4.11 -12.97
C GLY A 40 -18.52 4.33 -13.67
N ASN A 41 -18.93 3.34 -14.46
CA ASN A 41 -20.22 3.32 -15.16
C ASN A 41 -21.21 2.28 -14.57
N ALA A 42 -20.76 1.48 -13.60
CA ALA A 42 -21.61 0.54 -12.86
C ALA A 42 -21.83 1.04 -11.42
N ASP A 43 -22.83 0.48 -10.76
CA ASP A 43 -23.12 0.74 -9.34
C ASP A 43 -22.17 -0.04 -8.40
N LYS A 44 -20.88 -0.13 -8.79
CA LYS A 44 -19.83 -0.80 -8.02
C LYS A 44 -18.82 0.19 -7.50
N LYS A 45 -18.46 0.08 -6.22
CA LYS A 45 -17.49 0.99 -5.58
C LYS A 45 -16.33 0.24 -4.93
N ALA A 46 -15.12 0.77 -5.16
CA ALA A 46 -13.90 0.30 -4.52
C ALA A 46 -13.22 1.43 -3.74
N LEU A 47 -12.78 1.14 -2.52
CA LEU A 47 -11.95 2.05 -1.72
C LEU A 47 -10.50 1.54 -1.75
N VAL A 48 -9.58 2.38 -2.22
CA VAL A 48 -8.15 2.09 -2.34
C VAL A 48 -7.38 3.00 -1.38
N LEU A 49 -6.88 2.44 -0.28
CA LEU A 49 -6.00 3.14 0.64
C LEU A 49 -4.58 2.69 0.45
N TYR A 50 -3.69 3.63 0.12
CA TYR A 50 -2.28 3.31 -0.11
C TYR A 50 -1.29 4.30 0.50
N GLN A 51 -0.17 3.78 0.99
CA GLN A 51 0.99 4.58 1.35
C GLN A 51 1.96 4.71 0.15
N LYS A 52 2.25 5.94 -0.25
CA LYS A 52 3.19 6.21 -1.34
C LYS A 52 4.64 5.86 -0.97
N SER A 53 5.43 5.54 -1.98
CA SER A 53 6.89 5.44 -1.89
C SER A 53 7.56 6.80 -2.12
N LYS A 54 8.83 6.96 -1.72
CA LYS A 54 9.66 8.15 -2.00
C LYS A 54 9.72 8.55 -3.48
N HIS A 55 9.70 7.59 -4.39
CA HIS A 55 9.87 7.78 -5.83
C HIS A 55 8.67 7.29 -6.65
N ASP A 56 7.46 7.47 -6.11
CA ASP A 56 6.16 7.22 -6.78
C ASP A 56 5.93 5.81 -7.34
N THR A 57 6.81 4.84 -7.10
CA THR A 57 6.62 3.45 -7.51
C THR A 57 5.32 2.87 -6.96
N ALA A 58 5.02 3.06 -5.68
CA ALA A 58 3.75 2.61 -5.11
C ALA A 58 2.55 3.39 -5.70
N THR A 59 2.71 4.68 -5.98
CA THR A 59 1.71 5.51 -6.65
C THR A 59 1.37 4.95 -8.03
N ASN A 60 2.37 4.64 -8.85
CA ASN A 60 2.18 4.13 -10.21
C ASN A 60 1.47 2.77 -10.20
N ILE A 61 1.88 1.86 -9.31
CA ILE A 61 1.21 0.57 -9.10
C ILE A 61 -0.25 0.77 -8.66
N THR A 62 -0.51 1.70 -7.75
CA THR A 62 -1.87 2.02 -7.28
C THR A 62 -2.74 2.53 -8.42
N MET A 63 -2.21 3.44 -9.23
CA MET A 63 -2.93 3.99 -10.37
C MET A 63 -3.23 2.92 -11.42
N ALA A 64 -2.27 2.02 -11.72
CA ALA A 64 -2.50 0.90 -12.63
C ALA A 64 -3.62 -0.04 -12.13
N LEU A 65 -3.64 -0.36 -10.83
CA LEU A 65 -4.72 -1.12 -10.20
C LEU A 65 -6.07 -0.39 -10.30
N ALA A 66 -6.08 0.91 -10.02
CA ALA A 66 -7.30 1.70 -9.99
C ALA A 66 -7.89 1.90 -11.39
N GLU A 67 -7.04 2.13 -12.40
CA GLU A 67 -7.42 2.16 -13.81
C GLU A 67 -8.06 0.83 -14.21
N GLU A 68 -7.46 -0.30 -13.87
CA GLU A 68 -8.02 -1.61 -14.20
C GLU A 68 -9.38 -1.85 -13.53
N LEU A 69 -9.54 -1.49 -12.25
CA LEU A 69 -10.85 -1.56 -11.59
C LEU A 69 -11.89 -0.66 -12.31
N ASN A 70 -11.48 0.56 -12.69
CA ASN A 70 -12.36 1.51 -13.36
C ASN A 70 -12.77 1.06 -14.77
N GLU A 71 -11.84 0.50 -15.55
CA GLU A 71 -12.11 -0.11 -16.86
C GLU A 71 -13.13 -1.27 -16.76
N ASN A 72 -13.21 -1.93 -15.60
CA ASN A 72 -14.19 -2.97 -15.30
C ASN A 72 -15.43 -2.45 -14.53
N GLY A 73 -15.67 -1.14 -14.58
CA GLY A 73 -16.92 -0.49 -14.17
C GLY A 73 -16.97 0.02 -12.73
N TYR A 74 -15.92 -0.18 -11.92
CA TYR A 74 -15.89 0.35 -10.56
C TYR A 74 -15.72 1.87 -10.55
N THR A 75 -16.48 2.54 -9.69
CA THR A 75 -16.09 3.84 -9.15
C THR A 75 -15.01 3.61 -8.10
N VAL A 76 -13.81 4.14 -8.33
CA VAL A 76 -12.65 3.90 -7.47
C VAL A 76 -12.31 5.17 -6.69
N VAL A 77 -12.43 5.11 -5.37
CA VAL A 77 -12.01 6.16 -4.44
C VAL A 77 -10.61 5.80 -3.95
N ILE A 78 -9.63 6.65 -4.23
CA ILE A 78 -8.22 6.44 -3.90
C ILE A 78 -7.82 7.48 -2.86
N ASN A 79 -7.19 7.05 -1.77
CA ASN A 79 -6.69 7.95 -0.75
C ASN A 79 -5.46 7.37 -0.02
N HIS A 80 -4.86 8.16 0.86
CA HIS A 80 -3.85 7.71 1.81
C HIS A 80 -4.51 7.24 3.11
N PRO A 81 -4.00 6.19 3.78
CA PRO A 81 -4.47 5.81 5.10
C PRO A 81 -4.20 6.94 6.09
N SER A 82 -5.25 7.42 6.75
CA SER A 82 -5.17 8.48 7.75
C SER A 82 -6.30 8.32 8.78
N SER A 83 -6.00 8.75 10.01
CA SER A 83 -6.94 8.94 11.12
C SER A 83 -7.99 10.01 10.86
N GLU A 84 -7.76 10.89 9.88
CA GLU A 84 -8.71 11.93 9.45
C GLU A 84 -9.81 11.39 8.51
N LEU A 85 -9.70 10.14 8.05
CA LEU A 85 -10.69 9.54 7.14
C LEU A 85 -11.98 9.14 7.89
N ASN A 86 -13.12 9.40 7.25
CA ASN A 86 -14.45 9.11 7.79
C ASN A 86 -15.35 8.35 6.79
N TYR A 87 -14.74 7.53 5.92
CA TYR A 87 -15.49 6.72 4.95
C TYR A 87 -16.44 5.75 5.64
N ASN A 88 -17.68 5.68 5.14
CA ASN A 88 -18.57 4.56 5.44
C ASN A 88 -18.14 3.37 4.59
N VAL A 89 -17.42 2.42 5.20
CA VAL A 89 -16.89 1.23 4.52
C VAL A 89 -18.01 0.36 3.92
N GLU A 90 -19.25 0.48 4.41
CA GLU A 90 -20.39 -0.21 3.84
C GLU A 90 -20.73 0.21 2.40
N ASP A 91 -20.35 1.43 2.00
CA ASP A 91 -20.59 1.97 0.67
C ASP A 91 -19.71 1.31 -0.41
N TYR A 92 -18.76 0.46 -0.01
CA TYR A 92 -17.78 -0.17 -0.89
C TYR A 92 -17.93 -1.69 -0.90
N GLU A 93 -17.93 -2.27 -2.10
CA GLU A 93 -17.94 -3.72 -2.29
C GLU A 93 -16.52 -4.32 -2.16
N LEU A 94 -15.53 -3.53 -2.57
CA LEU A 94 -14.13 -3.93 -2.61
C LEU A 94 -13.27 -2.94 -1.81
N LEU A 95 -12.46 -3.48 -0.91
CA LEU A 95 -11.43 -2.71 -0.21
C LEU A 95 -10.05 -3.12 -0.70
N VAL A 96 -9.19 -2.15 -0.93
CA VAL A 96 -7.82 -2.36 -1.40
C VAL A 96 -6.85 -1.64 -0.48
N PHE A 97 -5.89 -2.38 0.08
CA PHE A 97 -4.87 -1.85 0.99
C PHE A 97 -3.47 -2.08 0.44
N GLY A 98 -2.70 -1.01 0.31
CA GLY A 98 -1.41 -1.03 -0.39
C GLY A 98 -0.31 -0.22 0.28
N SER A 99 0.92 -0.72 0.29
CA SER A 99 2.04 0.09 0.80
C SER A 99 3.34 -0.21 0.08
N ALA A 100 4.16 0.82 -0.09
CA ALA A 100 5.60 0.63 -0.25
C ALA A 100 6.17 -0.12 0.97
N VAL A 101 7.18 -0.96 0.74
CA VAL A 101 7.89 -1.68 1.80
C VAL A 101 9.11 -0.88 2.24
N TYR A 102 9.15 -0.53 3.53
CA TYR A 102 10.30 0.11 4.16
C TYR A 102 10.63 -0.59 5.47
N MET A 103 11.93 -0.78 5.74
CA MET A 103 12.41 -1.52 6.92
C MET A 103 11.79 -2.93 7.08
N GLY A 104 11.54 -3.62 5.95
CA GLY A 104 10.98 -4.97 5.96
C GLY A 104 9.49 -5.06 6.27
N THR A 105 8.77 -3.93 6.35
CA THR A 105 7.34 -3.91 6.66
C THR A 105 6.57 -2.89 5.80
N VAL A 106 5.25 -2.96 5.86
CA VAL A 106 4.31 -1.97 5.34
C VAL A 106 4.10 -0.82 6.34
N SER A 107 3.49 0.27 5.86
CA SER A 107 3.37 1.51 6.65
C SER A 107 2.52 1.34 7.92
N GLU A 108 2.92 2.01 8.99
CA GLU A 108 2.15 2.02 10.24
C GLU A 108 0.76 2.64 10.08
N PRO A 109 0.57 3.75 9.33
CA PRO A 109 -0.77 4.31 9.12
C PRO A 109 -1.73 3.32 8.45
N LEU A 110 -1.26 2.55 7.46
CA LEU A 110 -2.09 1.53 6.80
C LEU A 110 -2.49 0.42 7.76
N GLN A 111 -1.52 -0.08 8.54
CA GLN A 111 -1.77 -1.10 9.55
C GLN A 111 -2.80 -0.64 10.58
N LYS A 112 -2.64 0.58 11.13
CA LYS A 112 -3.56 1.18 12.11
C LYS A 112 -4.97 1.35 11.55
N TYR A 113 -5.10 1.72 10.28
CA TYR A 113 -6.39 1.81 9.63
C TYR A 113 -7.05 0.42 9.54
N MET A 114 -6.32 -0.58 9.05
CA MET A 114 -6.84 -1.95 8.89
C MET A 114 -7.25 -2.60 10.21
N ASP A 115 -6.55 -2.32 11.31
CA ASP A 115 -6.91 -2.84 12.63
C ASP A 115 -8.33 -2.43 13.07
N ASN A 116 -8.79 -1.26 12.60
CA ASN A 116 -10.08 -0.66 12.98
C ASN A 116 -11.15 -0.74 11.86
N ALA A 117 -10.77 -1.10 10.64
CA ALA A 117 -11.71 -1.15 9.52
C ALA A 117 -12.73 -2.31 9.69
N PRO A 118 -14.03 -2.08 9.49
CA PRO A 118 -15.02 -3.17 9.45
C PRO A 118 -14.85 -3.93 8.12
N LEU A 119 -14.29 -5.13 8.20
CA LEU A 119 -13.94 -5.93 7.01
C LEU A 119 -14.91 -7.09 6.76
N GLU A 120 -15.74 -7.40 7.75
CA GLU A 120 -16.70 -8.50 7.73
C GLU A 120 -17.61 -8.39 6.50
N GLY A 121 -17.73 -9.48 5.73
CA GLY A 121 -18.53 -9.49 4.51
C GLY A 121 -17.90 -8.82 3.29
N LYS A 122 -16.77 -8.11 3.43
CA LYS A 122 -16.08 -7.43 2.33
C LYS A 122 -15.12 -8.35 1.57
N ASP A 123 -14.97 -8.11 0.28
CA ASP A 123 -13.84 -8.63 -0.49
C ASP A 123 -12.67 -7.66 -0.33
N VAL A 124 -11.49 -8.20 0.00
CA VAL A 124 -10.29 -7.41 0.29
C VAL A 124 -9.12 -7.82 -0.61
N ILE A 125 -8.46 -6.83 -1.20
CA ILE A 125 -7.19 -6.98 -1.90
C ILE A 125 -6.09 -6.29 -1.10
N VAL A 126 -4.98 -6.98 -0.87
CA VAL A 126 -3.80 -6.41 -0.23
C VAL A 126 -2.59 -6.49 -1.16
N TYR A 127 -1.74 -5.47 -1.17
CA TYR A 127 -0.49 -5.54 -1.92
C TYR A 127 0.67 -4.81 -1.25
N SER A 128 1.88 -5.30 -1.52
CA SER A 128 3.13 -4.67 -1.10
C SER A 128 3.99 -4.33 -2.31
N VAL A 129 4.69 -3.19 -2.24
CA VAL A 129 5.59 -2.72 -3.31
C VAL A 129 7.02 -2.68 -2.77
N GLY A 130 7.86 -3.63 -3.20
CA GLY A 130 9.20 -3.83 -2.64
C GLY A 130 10.26 -4.12 -3.69
N GLY A 131 11.54 -4.06 -3.27
CA GLY A 131 12.68 -4.36 -4.15
C GLY A 131 12.94 -5.86 -4.33
N SER A 132 12.62 -6.68 -3.32
CA SER A 132 12.70 -8.14 -3.36
C SER A 132 11.29 -8.73 -3.46
N LEU A 133 11.10 -9.70 -4.36
CA LEU A 133 9.82 -10.41 -4.53
C LEU A 133 9.73 -11.72 -3.74
N ASP A 134 10.88 -12.23 -3.25
CA ASP A 134 10.96 -13.51 -2.54
C ASP A 134 10.54 -13.39 -1.08
N GLU A 135 10.86 -12.25 -0.45
CA GLU A 135 10.40 -11.90 0.89
C GLU A 135 8.91 -11.53 0.83
N LYS A 136 8.06 -12.11 1.67
CA LYS A 136 6.61 -11.83 1.65
C LYS A 136 6.00 -11.67 3.04
N GLN A 137 6.82 -11.55 4.08
CA GLN A 137 6.36 -11.43 5.47
C GLN A 137 5.40 -10.24 5.63
N GLU A 138 5.70 -9.13 4.96
CA GLU A 138 4.87 -7.93 5.01
C GLU A 138 3.54 -8.07 4.25
N LEU A 139 3.50 -8.92 3.22
CA LEU A 139 2.26 -9.26 2.53
C LEU A 139 1.38 -10.18 3.39
N GLU A 140 2.00 -11.17 4.04
CA GLU A 140 1.28 -12.04 4.98
C GLU A 140 0.75 -11.25 6.19
N LEU A 141 1.49 -10.25 6.68
CA LEU A 141 0.99 -9.31 7.69
C LEU A 141 -0.28 -8.58 7.24
N LEU A 142 -0.31 -8.08 5.99
CA LEU A 142 -1.52 -7.44 5.46
C LEU A 142 -2.69 -8.42 5.35
N LYS A 143 -2.43 -9.66 4.93
CA LYS A 143 -3.47 -10.69 4.83
C LYS A 143 -4.03 -11.07 6.19
N ASP A 144 -3.17 -11.20 7.20
CA ASP A 144 -3.56 -11.49 8.58
C ASP A 144 -4.46 -10.39 9.15
N LYS A 145 -4.09 -9.12 8.94
CA LYS A 145 -4.94 -7.97 9.29
C LYS A 145 -6.28 -7.95 8.54
N ALA A 146 -6.32 -8.52 7.33
CA ALA A 146 -7.53 -8.66 6.54
C ALA A 146 -8.31 -9.96 6.80
N SER A 147 -7.88 -10.83 7.71
CA SER A 147 -8.42 -12.20 7.89
C SER A 147 -9.92 -12.25 8.24
N ARG A 148 -10.47 -11.16 8.78
CA ARG A 148 -11.90 -11.00 9.10
C ARG A 148 -12.80 -10.83 7.86
N ALA A 149 -12.19 -10.57 6.71
CA ALA A 149 -12.89 -10.35 5.45
C ALA A 149 -13.53 -11.63 4.91
N LYS A 150 -14.55 -11.47 4.05
CA LYS A 150 -15.16 -12.59 3.32
C LYS A 150 -14.15 -13.28 2.42
N SER A 151 -13.33 -12.50 1.72
CA SER A 151 -12.22 -13.04 0.94
C SER A 151 -11.03 -12.09 0.96
N VAL A 152 -9.83 -12.67 0.97
CA VAL A 152 -8.57 -11.93 0.93
C VAL A 152 -7.72 -12.45 -0.22
N LYS A 153 -7.32 -11.55 -1.12
CA LYS A 153 -6.34 -11.82 -2.16
C LYS A 153 -5.16 -10.89 -1.98
N GLY A 154 -3.96 -11.32 -2.33
CA GLY A 154 -2.84 -10.39 -2.29
C GLY A 154 -1.69 -10.73 -3.21
N ILE A 155 -0.93 -9.70 -3.55
CA ILE A 155 0.21 -9.75 -4.46
C ILE A 155 1.34 -8.85 -3.95
N LYS A 156 2.57 -9.31 -4.13
CA LYS A 156 3.76 -8.46 -4.00
C LYS A 156 4.24 -8.08 -5.38
N VAL A 157 4.53 -6.81 -5.60
CA VAL A 157 5.02 -6.29 -6.86
C VAL A 157 6.25 -5.40 -6.65
N SER A 158 6.97 -5.13 -7.73
CA SER A 158 8.12 -4.22 -7.75
C SER A 158 7.93 -3.13 -8.81
N LYS A 159 8.93 -2.24 -8.95
CA LYS A 159 8.94 -1.19 -9.97
C LYS A 159 8.83 -1.79 -11.37
N GLY A 160 7.93 -1.26 -12.21
CA GLY A 160 7.74 -1.73 -13.59
C GLY A 160 6.79 -2.93 -13.71
N GLN A 161 6.06 -3.28 -12.66
CA GLN A 161 5.10 -4.40 -12.64
C GLN A 161 3.64 -3.95 -12.66
N GLU A 162 3.35 -2.79 -13.26
CA GLU A 162 2.01 -2.26 -13.47
C GLU A 162 1.12 -3.27 -14.23
N ASP A 163 1.63 -3.90 -15.30
CA ASP A 163 0.87 -4.90 -16.07
C ASP A 163 0.61 -6.19 -15.27
N VAL A 164 1.52 -6.56 -14.38
CA VAL A 164 1.33 -7.70 -13.46
C VAL A 164 0.21 -7.37 -12.48
N MET A 165 0.18 -6.14 -11.96
CA MET A 165 -0.89 -5.66 -11.09
C MET A 165 -2.23 -5.66 -11.83
N LYS A 166 -2.32 -5.09 -13.04
CA LYS A 166 -3.53 -5.11 -13.89
C LYS A 166 -4.02 -6.55 -14.13
N SER A 167 -3.12 -7.45 -14.50
CA SER A 167 -3.44 -8.87 -14.74
C SER A 167 -3.96 -9.58 -13.47
N PHE A 168 -3.40 -9.25 -12.31
CA PHE A 168 -3.86 -9.76 -11.03
C PHE A 168 -5.27 -9.26 -10.71
N ILE A 169 -5.55 -7.98 -10.94
CA ILE A 169 -6.87 -7.38 -10.69
C ILE A 169 -7.95 -8.00 -11.59
N LYS A 170 -7.68 -8.19 -12.88
CA LYS A 170 -8.59 -8.91 -13.80
C LYS A 170 -8.98 -10.28 -13.25
N LYS A 171 -8.01 -11.07 -12.78
CA LYS A 171 -8.25 -12.37 -12.14
C LYS A 171 -9.02 -12.26 -10.82
N CYS A 172 -8.90 -11.12 -10.14
CA CYS A 172 -9.58 -10.92 -8.88
C CYS A 172 -11.08 -10.69 -9.05
N ILE A 173 -11.48 -9.91 -10.06
CA ILE A 173 -12.85 -9.42 -10.22
C ILE A 173 -13.71 -10.21 -11.23
N ASN A 174 -13.10 -10.95 -12.17
CA ASN A 174 -13.81 -11.74 -13.19
C ASN A 174 -14.14 -13.18 -12.73
N LYS A 175 -14.67 -13.34 -11.52
CA LYS A 175 -15.10 -14.64 -10.99
C LYS A 175 -16.50 -15.01 -11.45
#